data_AF-A0A9P5JRZ0-F1
#
_entry.id   AF-A0A9P5JRZ0-F1
#
_cell.length_a   1.000
_cell.length_b   1.000
_cell.length_c   1.000
_cell.angle_alpha   90.00
_cell.angle_beta   90.00
_cell.angle_gamma   90.00
#
_symmetry.space_group_name_H-M   'P 1'
#
loop_
_entity.id
_entity.type
_entity.pdbx_description
1 polymer ?
#
loop_
_entity_poly.entity_id
_entity_poly.type
_entity_poly.pdbx_seq_one_letter_code
_entity_poly.pdbx_strand_id
1 'polypeptide(L)'
;MELWIAKVPDGDSDELYQRGLAAVNDESRARIGRFFRRPDAWRCLLGRLLARHLREHLQSEITFATTSAGKPYIENNRDDNPIAYNVAHDNSFVVLAADFHATSPAVSAIGVDVMKCVLPRSLTLPGFVEILTDQLSPAERVALRQPHPLLSSNITSPTLLQHIFWLWTVKEALTKCLGLGLGFDFSRISLDIFAAVEAYESQTPPLLIDGAPLRGYELTLMEIASPTGDDTYQCVIAKRTFTASEPSDEPRPPAFPTDPTIPLARIIIRPRISFSTGSIIDNEIYMRDAEGVIDTAVDREDKP
;
A
#
# COMPACT_ATOMS: atom_id res chain seq x y z
N MET A 1 4.81 3.53 -12.57
CA MET A 1 4.55 3.10 -11.18
C MET A 1 4.28 1.63 -11.24
N GLU A 2 4.96 0.84 -10.42
CA GLU A 2 4.84 -0.61 -10.39
C GLU A 2 4.41 -1.12 -9.02
N LEU A 3 3.80 -2.29 -8.99
CA LEU A 3 3.35 -2.98 -7.78
C LEU A 3 3.87 -4.41 -7.78
N TRP A 4 4.59 -4.80 -6.74
CA TRP A 4 5.04 -6.18 -6.53
C TRP A 4 4.32 -6.77 -5.32
N ILE A 5 3.97 -8.05 -5.36
CA ILE A 5 3.06 -8.71 -4.42
C ILE A 5 3.62 -10.08 -3.99
N ALA A 6 4.31 -10.19 -2.87
CA ALA A 6 4.72 -11.50 -2.34
C ALA A 6 3.58 -12.13 -1.52
N LYS A 7 3.25 -13.40 -1.78
CA LYS A 7 2.41 -14.20 -0.87
C LYS A 7 3.28 -14.90 0.16
N VAL A 8 2.87 -14.82 1.43
CA VAL A 8 3.42 -15.61 2.53
C VAL A 8 3.09 -17.10 2.28
N PRO A 9 4.09 -18.01 2.31
CA PRO A 9 3.86 -19.44 2.13
C PRO A 9 2.88 -20.00 3.17
N ASP A 10 2.02 -20.94 2.73
CA ASP A 10 1.15 -21.70 3.62
C ASP A 10 1.87 -22.99 4.05
N GLY A 11 1.77 -23.38 5.33
CA GLY A 11 2.32 -24.66 5.82
C GLY A 11 3.83 -24.68 6.11
N ASP A 12 4.42 -25.87 6.05
CA ASP A 12 5.86 -26.07 6.28
C ASP A 12 6.68 -25.55 5.10
N SER A 13 7.54 -24.59 5.39
CA SER A 13 8.29 -23.79 4.43
C SER A 13 9.66 -23.44 4.99
N ASP A 14 10.20 -24.28 5.88
CA ASP A 14 11.39 -23.94 6.66
C ASP A 14 12.66 -23.84 5.81
N GLU A 15 12.89 -24.76 4.87
CA GLU A 15 14.05 -24.70 3.97
C GLU A 15 14.08 -23.39 3.18
N LEU A 16 12.91 -23.02 2.68
CA LEU A 16 12.72 -21.80 1.92
C LEU A 16 12.89 -20.55 2.77
N TYR A 17 12.35 -20.56 3.99
CA TYR A 17 12.60 -19.48 4.94
C TYR A 17 14.10 -19.31 5.21
N GLN A 18 14.83 -20.40 5.39
CA GLN A 18 16.29 -20.34 5.59
C GLN A 18 17.01 -19.80 4.36
N ARG A 19 16.59 -20.18 3.13
CA ARG A 19 17.11 -19.60 1.89
C ARG A 19 16.86 -18.10 1.83
N GLY A 20 15.65 -17.64 2.14
CA GLY A 20 15.32 -16.22 2.18
C GLY A 20 16.13 -15.47 3.25
N LEU A 21 16.30 -16.04 4.45
CA LEU A 21 17.17 -15.45 5.46
C LEU A 21 18.62 -15.33 4.98
N ALA A 22 19.15 -16.33 4.27
CA ALA A 22 20.50 -16.27 3.69
C ALA A 22 20.66 -15.12 2.68
N ALA A 23 19.57 -14.69 2.05
CA ALA A 23 19.55 -13.59 1.08
C ALA A 23 19.46 -12.18 1.69
N VAL A 24 19.34 -12.03 3.01
CA VAL A 24 19.33 -10.71 3.68
C VAL A 24 20.57 -10.50 4.55
N ASN A 25 20.90 -9.23 4.83
CA ASN A 25 22.03 -8.88 5.70
C ASN A 25 21.78 -9.28 7.16
N ASP A 26 22.85 -9.31 7.97
CA ASP A 26 22.79 -9.79 9.35
C ASP A 26 21.89 -8.94 10.25
N GLU A 27 21.84 -7.63 10.02
CA GLU A 27 20.92 -6.74 10.72
C GLU A 27 19.44 -7.12 10.47
N SER A 28 19.09 -7.36 9.19
CA SER A 28 17.75 -7.81 8.81
C SER A 28 17.45 -9.19 9.40
N ARG A 29 18.40 -10.12 9.33
CA ARG A 29 18.28 -11.47 9.91
C ARG A 29 18.00 -11.41 11.41
N ALA A 30 18.75 -10.58 12.15
CA ALA A 30 18.58 -10.38 13.58
C ALA A 30 17.21 -9.76 13.90
N ARG A 31 16.76 -8.77 13.12
CA ARG A 31 15.43 -8.15 13.29
C ARG A 31 14.30 -9.15 13.01
N ILE A 32 14.41 -9.94 11.96
CA ILE A 32 13.45 -10.99 11.60
C ILE A 32 13.37 -12.04 12.72
N GLY A 33 14.51 -12.42 13.31
CA GLY A 33 14.57 -13.39 14.42
C GLY A 33 13.90 -12.93 15.72
N ARG A 34 13.54 -11.64 15.86
CA ARG A 34 12.85 -11.12 17.06
C ARG A 34 11.33 -11.31 17.03
N PHE A 35 10.74 -11.65 15.88
CA PHE A 35 9.30 -11.88 15.80
C PHE A 35 8.92 -13.16 16.51
N PHE A 36 7.96 -13.07 17.43
CA PHE A 36 7.42 -14.23 18.13
C PHE A 36 6.63 -15.15 17.19
N ARG A 37 5.86 -14.56 16.25
CA ARG A 37 5.01 -15.32 15.32
C ARG A 37 5.71 -15.50 13.99
N ARG A 38 5.77 -16.75 13.52
CA ARG A 38 6.34 -17.13 12.21
C ARG A 38 5.77 -16.34 11.02
N PRO A 39 4.44 -16.08 10.91
CA PRO A 39 3.91 -15.26 9.82
C PRO A 39 4.43 -13.82 9.81
N ASP A 40 4.66 -13.22 10.97
CA ASP A 40 5.18 -11.85 11.06
C ASP A 40 6.65 -11.80 10.63
N ALA A 41 7.42 -12.82 11.01
CA ALA A 41 8.80 -13.01 10.54
C ALA A 41 8.86 -13.16 9.01
N TRP A 42 7.96 -13.95 8.43
CA TRP A 42 7.81 -14.10 6.97
C TRP A 42 7.49 -12.77 6.28
N ARG A 43 6.51 -12.01 6.79
CA ARG A 43 6.15 -10.70 6.21
C ARG A 43 7.33 -9.73 6.24
N CYS A 44 8.08 -9.73 7.35
CA CYS A 44 9.29 -8.92 7.46
C CYS A 44 10.36 -9.36 6.46
N LEU A 45 10.60 -10.67 6.32
CA LEU A 45 11.55 -11.24 5.37
C LEU A 45 11.18 -10.87 3.92
N LEU A 46 9.94 -11.13 3.50
CA LEU A 46 9.46 -10.84 2.15
C LEU A 46 9.52 -9.34 1.84
N GLY A 47 9.23 -8.46 2.81
CA GLY A 47 9.38 -7.02 2.62
C GLY A 47 10.83 -6.60 2.34
N ARG A 48 11.81 -7.28 2.97
CA ARG A 48 13.24 -7.05 2.71
C ARG A 48 13.67 -7.62 1.35
N LEU A 49 13.15 -8.79 0.98
CA LEU A 49 13.44 -9.40 -0.32
C LEU A 49 12.84 -8.59 -1.48
N LEU A 50 11.62 -8.05 -1.33
CA LEU A 50 11.03 -7.14 -2.31
C LEU A 50 11.85 -5.85 -2.49
N ALA A 51 12.33 -5.25 -1.39
CA ALA A 51 13.22 -4.09 -1.47
C ALA A 51 14.57 -4.45 -2.11
N ARG A 52 15.12 -5.64 -1.83
CA ARG A 52 16.31 -6.13 -2.52
C ARG A 52 16.04 -6.33 -4.01
N HIS A 53 14.89 -6.88 -4.39
CA HIS A 53 14.51 -7.02 -5.79
C HIS A 53 14.43 -5.65 -6.48
N LEU A 54 13.91 -4.61 -5.81
CA LEU A 54 13.95 -3.23 -6.33
C LEU A 54 15.37 -2.83 -6.76
N ARG A 55 16.37 -3.12 -5.92
CA ARG A 55 17.78 -2.83 -6.23
C ARG A 55 18.25 -3.58 -7.46
N GLU A 56 17.93 -4.87 -7.56
CA GLU A 56 18.31 -5.73 -8.67
C GLU A 56 17.66 -5.25 -9.98
N HIS A 57 16.36 -4.94 -9.93
CA HIS A 57 15.59 -4.39 -11.05
C HIS A 57 16.18 -3.07 -11.57
N LEU A 58 16.65 -2.20 -10.66
CA LEU A 58 17.26 -0.93 -11.01
C LEU A 58 18.69 -1.03 -11.53
N GLN A 59 19.31 -2.23 -11.49
CA GLN A 59 20.70 -2.47 -11.89
C GLN A 59 21.69 -1.44 -11.33
N SER A 60 21.44 -0.96 -10.11
CA SER A 60 22.20 0.13 -9.49
C SER A 60 22.51 -0.17 -8.02
N GLU A 61 23.63 0.35 -7.55
CA GLU A 61 24.07 0.24 -6.16
C GLU A 61 23.28 1.21 -5.28
N ILE A 62 22.02 0.88 -4.98
CA ILE A 62 21.19 1.70 -4.08
C ILE A 62 21.28 1.25 -2.61
N THR A 63 21.42 2.20 -1.71
CA THR A 63 21.35 2.01 -0.25
C THR A 63 19.97 2.38 0.26
N PHE A 64 19.49 1.59 1.22
CA PHE A 64 18.18 1.81 1.84
C PHE A 64 18.36 2.35 3.25
N ALA A 65 17.58 3.35 3.60
CA ALA A 65 17.50 3.91 4.94
C ALA A 65 16.04 4.01 5.41
N THR A 66 15.83 4.42 6.66
CA THR A 66 14.50 4.65 7.23
C THR A 66 14.44 6.01 7.89
N THR A 67 13.34 6.72 7.69
CA THR A 67 13.05 7.97 8.41
C THR A 67 12.87 7.71 9.91
N SER A 68 12.83 8.78 10.71
CA SER A 68 12.49 8.70 12.15
C SER A 68 11.10 8.10 12.40
N ALA A 69 10.16 8.26 11.46
CA ALA A 69 8.84 7.63 11.49
C ALA A 69 8.83 6.17 10.98
N GLY A 70 9.99 5.63 10.60
CA GLY A 70 10.17 4.25 10.14
C GLY A 70 9.85 4.01 8.66
N LYS A 71 9.51 5.05 7.89
CA LYS A 71 9.27 4.92 6.44
C LYS A 71 10.59 4.63 5.71
N PRO A 72 10.68 3.54 4.93
CA PRO A 72 11.88 3.22 4.16
C PRO A 72 12.03 4.12 2.92
N TYR A 73 13.27 4.41 2.52
CA TYR A 73 13.60 5.22 1.35
C TYR A 73 14.99 4.85 0.78
N ILE A 74 15.27 5.31 -0.44
CA ILE A 74 16.59 5.18 -1.07
C ILE A 74 17.45 6.37 -0.62
N GLU A 75 18.54 6.10 0.08
CA GLU A 75 19.40 7.14 0.68
C GLU A 75 20.24 7.85 -0.37
N ASN A 76 20.83 7.10 -1.31
CA ASN A 76 21.59 7.64 -2.44
C ASN A 76 20.71 7.78 -3.69
N ASN A 77 19.54 8.39 -3.55
CA ASN A 77 18.60 8.59 -4.64
C ASN A 77 19.14 9.60 -5.67
N ARG A 78 18.69 9.49 -6.91
CA ARG A 78 19.11 10.40 -7.98
C ARG A 78 18.21 11.63 -8.01
N ASP A 79 18.80 12.82 -8.19
CA ASP A 79 18.03 14.06 -8.30
C ASP A 79 17.31 14.20 -9.65
N ASP A 80 17.90 13.66 -10.72
CA ASP A 80 17.39 13.77 -12.10
C ASP A 80 16.23 12.81 -12.41
N ASN A 81 16.19 11.67 -11.73
CA ASN A 81 15.12 10.70 -11.82
C ASN A 81 14.94 9.98 -10.47
N PRO A 82 14.34 10.65 -9.48
CA PRO A 82 14.21 10.08 -8.15
C PRO A 82 13.24 8.91 -8.17
N ILE A 83 13.57 7.91 -7.37
CA ILE A 83 12.76 6.71 -7.21
C ILE A 83 12.20 6.70 -5.79
N ALA A 84 10.90 6.51 -5.67
CA ALA A 84 10.25 6.35 -4.38
C ALA A 84 9.64 4.96 -4.28
N TYR A 85 9.67 4.38 -3.09
CA TYR A 85 8.98 3.11 -2.86
C TYR A 85 8.35 3.06 -1.47
N ASN A 86 7.37 2.17 -1.32
CA ASN A 86 6.77 1.87 -0.04
C ASN A 86 6.38 0.39 0.04
N VAL A 87 6.36 -0.16 1.25
CA VAL A 87 6.04 -1.56 1.50
C VAL A 87 4.90 -1.64 2.51
N ALA A 88 3.96 -2.54 2.28
CA ALA A 88 2.90 -2.88 3.22
C ALA A 88 2.69 -4.38 3.28
N HIS A 89 2.00 -4.86 4.30
CA HIS A 89 1.63 -6.26 4.39
C HIS A 89 0.37 -6.42 5.22
N ASP A 90 -0.43 -7.41 4.87
CA ASP A 90 -1.48 -7.92 5.73
C ASP A 90 -1.75 -9.39 5.43
N ASN A 91 -2.01 -10.16 6.49
CA ASN A 91 -2.29 -11.58 6.43
C ASN A 91 -1.35 -12.36 5.49
N SER A 92 -1.81 -12.75 4.31
CA SER A 92 -1.04 -13.59 3.38
C SER A 92 -0.22 -12.78 2.38
N PHE A 93 -0.29 -11.46 2.35
CA PHE A 93 0.39 -10.67 1.33
C PHE A 93 1.35 -9.63 1.92
N VAL A 94 2.46 -9.43 1.20
CA VAL A 94 3.37 -8.29 1.31
C VAL A 94 3.40 -7.62 -0.05
N VAL A 95 3.21 -6.31 -0.09
CA VAL A 95 3.20 -5.53 -1.32
C VAL A 95 4.28 -4.46 -1.27
N LEU A 96 4.90 -4.17 -2.42
CA LEU A 96 5.81 -3.05 -2.62
C LEU A 96 5.33 -2.24 -3.81
N ALA A 97 5.07 -0.95 -3.63
CA ALA A 97 4.81 -0.03 -4.73
C ALA A 97 6.05 0.83 -4.98
N ALA A 98 6.44 0.99 -6.24
CA ALA A 98 7.58 1.79 -6.66
C ALA A 98 7.15 2.82 -7.73
N ASP A 99 7.64 4.05 -7.57
CA ASP A 99 7.53 5.10 -8.57
C ASP A 99 8.92 5.43 -9.10
N PHE A 100 9.20 5.01 -10.33
CA PHE A 100 10.49 5.20 -11.00
C PHE A 100 10.69 6.59 -11.61
N HIS A 101 9.66 7.43 -11.54
CA HIS A 101 9.66 8.83 -11.97
C HIS A 101 8.99 9.67 -10.89
N ALA A 102 9.51 9.59 -9.66
CA ALA A 102 8.96 10.35 -8.56
C ALA A 102 9.07 11.85 -8.85
N THR A 103 8.07 12.60 -8.41
CA THR A 103 8.01 14.06 -8.61
C THR A 103 8.96 14.83 -7.68
N SER A 104 9.59 14.13 -6.74
CA SER A 104 10.53 14.69 -5.77
C SER A 104 11.42 13.57 -5.21
N PRO A 105 12.71 13.86 -4.91
CA PRO A 105 13.57 12.94 -4.14
C PRO A 105 13.12 12.80 -2.68
N ALA A 106 12.18 13.63 -2.22
CA ALA A 106 11.63 13.53 -0.88
C ALA A 106 11.02 12.14 -0.62
N VAL A 107 11.21 11.66 0.60
CA VAL A 107 10.68 10.36 1.06
C VAL A 107 9.15 10.27 0.93
N SER A 108 8.45 11.41 0.83
CA SER A 108 6.99 11.52 0.82
C SER A 108 6.37 11.58 -0.59
N ALA A 109 6.73 10.64 -1.46
CA ALA A 109 6.23 10.61 -2.85
C ALA A 109 5.29 9.43 -3.16
N ILE A 110 5.40 8.30 -2.46
CA ILE A 110 4.51 7.14 -2.64
C ILE A 110 4.21 6.45 -1.30
N GLY A 111 3.01 5.87 -1.20
CA GLY A 111 2.56 5.01 -0.12
C GLY A 111 1.71 3.87 -0.67
N VAL A 112 1.79 2.69 -0.06
CA VAL A 112 0.94 1.56 -0.40
C VAL A 112 0.36 0.97 0.88
N ASP A 113 -0.87 0.49 0.81
CA ASP A 113 -1.45 -0.32 1.85
C ASP A 113 -2.26 -1.48 1.26
N VAL A 114 -2.35 -2.57 2.03
CA VAL A 114 -3.12 -3.77 1.63
C VAL A 114 -3.82 -4.33 2.85
N MET A 115 -5.11 -4.65 2.73
CA MET A 115 -5.93 -5.19 3.82
C MET A 115 -6.79 -6.35 3.37
N LYS A 116 -6.77 -7.43 4.15
CA LYS A 116 -7.70 -8.54 4.01
C LYS A 116 -9.08 -8.10 4.47
N CYS A 117 -10.07 -8.20 3.58
CA CYS A 117 -11.45 -7.79 3.86
C CYS A 117 -12.19 -8.83 4.71
N VAL A 118 -11.81 -8.96 5.99
CA VAL A 118 -12.41 -9.92 6.91
C VAL A 118 -12.58 -9.29 8.29
N LEU A 119 -13.77 -9.48 8.90
CA LEU A 119 -13.97 -9.08 10.29
C LEU A 119 -13.08 -9.93 11.22
N PRO A 120 -12.42 -9.32 12.22
CA PRO A 120 -11.80 -10.07 13.29
C PRO A 120 -12.83 -10.99 13.96
N ARG A 121 -12.43 -12.24 14.25
CA ARG A 121 -13.35 -13.30 14.74
C ARG A 121 -14.12 -12.93 16.01
N SER A 122 -13.59 -12.03 16.83
CA SER A 122 -14.19 -11.58 18.08
C SER A 122 -15.13 -10.38 17.93
N LEU A 123 -15.30 -9.84 16.72
CA LEU A 123 -16.03 -8.59 16.49
C LEU A 123 -17.24 -8.80 15.59
N THR A 124 -18.32 -8.10 15.93
CA THR A 124 -19.42 -7.83 15.01
C THR A 124 -19.08 -6.59 14.17
N LEU A 125 -19.80 -6.39 13.06
CA LEU A 125 -19.62 -5.20 12.23
C LEU A 125 -19.83 -3.88 13.02
N PRO A 126 -20.89 -3.72 13.86
CA PRO A 126 -21.00 -2.54 14.71
C PRO A 126 -19.85 -2.39 15.70
N GLY A 127 -19.39 -3.49 16.31
CA GLY A 127 -18.24 -3.45 17.23
C GLY A 127 -16.94 -3.06 16.52
N PHE A 128 -16.77 -3.47 15.27
CA PHE A 128 -15.66 -3.04 14.44
C PHE A 128 -15.73 -1.55 14.10
N VAL A 129 -16.90 -1.04 13.70
CA VAL A 129 -17.12 0.41 13.46
C VAL A 129 -16.83 1.25 14.71
N GLU A 130 -17.22 0.77 15.89
CA GLU A 130 -16.94 1.47 17.15
C GLU A 130 -15.44 1.63 17.39
N ILE A 131 -14.64 0.58 17.15
CA ILE A 131 -13.18 0.63 17.28
C ILE A 131 -12.55 1.65 16.32
N LEU A 132 -13.12 1.81 15.12
CA LEU A 132 -12.59 2.75 14.12
C LEU A 132 -13.04 4.18 14.34
N THR A 133 -14.02 4.44 15.22
CA THR A 133 -14.76 5.70 15.30
C THR A 133 -13.85 6.93 15.45
N ASP A 134 -12.80 6.83 16.28
CA ASP A 134 -11.87 7.95 16.50
C ASP A 134 -11.06 8.32 15.25
N GLN A 135 -10.87 7.38 14.33
CA GLN A 135 -10.11 7.55 13.08
C GLN A 135 -10.99 8.01 11.90
N LEU A 136 -12.30 8.05 12.12
CA LEU A 136 -13.27 8.52 11.13
C LEU A 136 -13.43 10.04 11.20
N SER A 137 -13.61 10.66 10.03
CA SER A 137 -14.03 12.06 9.93
C SER A 137 -15.46 12.23 10.48
N PRO A 138 -15.85 13.45 10.89
CA PRO A 138 -17.22 13.71 11.32
C PRO A 138 -18.28 13.27 10.29
N ALA A 139 -18.02 13.45 9.00
CA ALA A 139 -18.93 13.04 7.93
C ALA A 139 -19.04 11.51 7.82
N GLU A 140 -17.92 10.80 7.92
CA GLU A 140 -17.87 9.33 7.90
C GLU A 140 -18.60 8.71 9.11
N ARG A 141 -18.42 9.31 10.30
CA ARG A 141 -19.15 8.88 11.52
C ARG A 141 -20.65 8.99 11.35
N VAL A 142 -21.11 10.09 10.75
CA VAL A 142 -22.55 10.28 10.45
C VAL A 142 -23.01 9.25 9.42
N ALA A 143 -22.27 9.07 8.33
CA ALA A 143 -22.61 8.14 7.25
C ALA A 143 -22.73 6.68 7.74
N LEU A 144 -21.80 6.22 8.60
CA LEU A 144 -21.83 4.85 9.14
C LEU A 144 -22.89 4.63 10.24
N ARG A 145 -23.47 5.70 10.81
CA ARG A 145 -24.51 5.62 11.85
C ARG A 145 -25.93 5.76 11.33
N GLN A 146 -26.12 6.30 10.12
CA GLN A 146 -27.44 6.49 9.54
C GLN A 146 -28.02 5.18 9.00
N PRO A 147 -29.35 4.99 8.95
CA PRO A 147 -29.96 3.85 8.26
C PRO A 147 -29.72 3.95 6.75
N HIS A 148 -28.66 3.32 6.25
CA HIS A 148 -28.39 3.18 4.82
C HIS A 148 -28.97 1.85 4.31
N PRO A 149 -29.46 1.72 3.06
CA PRO A 149 -29.91 0.44 2.50
C PRO A 149 -28.88 -0.70 2.65
N LEU A 150 -27.58 -0.36 2.53
CA LEU A 150 -26.44 -1.28 2.76
C LEU A 150 -26.19 -1.61 4.25
N LEU A 151 -26.74 -0.82 5.18
CA LEU A 151 -26.71 -1.05 6.62
C LEU A 151 -27.94 -1.83 7.12
N SER A 152 -29.04 -1.81 6.34
CA SER A 152 -30.32 -2.45 6.69
C SER A 152 -30.56 -3.81 6.04
N SER A 153 -29.71 -4.27 5.11
CA SER A 153 -29.95 -5.50 4.34
C SER A 153 -28.75 -6.48 4.38
N ASN A 154 -29.06 -7.78 4.48
CA ASN A 154 -28.11 -8.90 4.35
C ASN A 154 -27.73 -9.17 2.86
N ILE A 155 -27.57 -8.14 2.02
CA ILE A 155 -27.44 -8.32 0.57
C ILE A 155 -26.06 -7.91 0.04
N THR A 156 -25.51 -8.84 -0.74
CA THR A 156 -24.21 -8.93 -1.42
C THR A 156 -24.07 -7.96 -2.61
N SER A 157 -23.85 -6.68 -2.33
CA SER A 157 -23.21 -5.65 -3.17
C SER A 157 -22.27 -4.89 -2.23
N PRO A 158 -21.07 -4.37 -2.65
CA PRO A 158 -19.87 -4.32 -1.81
C PRO A 158 -20.22 -4.09 -0.35
N THR A 159 -20.09 -5.16 0.43
CA THR A 159 -20.58 -5.23 1.82
C THR A 159 -20.14 -3.95 2.55
N LEU A 160 -20.93 -3.39 3.47
CA LEU A 160 -20.46 -2.24 4.26
C LEU A 160 -19.03 -2.43 4.78
N LEU A 161 -18.70 -3.67 5.16
CA LEU A 161 -17.37 -4.09 5.53
C LEU A 161 -16.30 -3.74 4.47
N GLN A 162 -16.53 -4.07 3.20
CA GLN A 162 -15.64 -3.71 2.09
C GLN A 162 -15.51 -2.19 1.91
N HIS A 163 -16.57 -1.40 2.12
CA HIS A 163 -16.46 0.06 2.09
C HIS A 163 -15.62 0.61 3.25
N ILE A 164 -15.76 0.02 4.44
CA ILE A 164 -14.94 0.37 5.61
C ILE A 164 -13.47 0.02 5.36
N PHE A 165 -13.18 -1.14 4.78
CA PHE A 165 -11.81 -1.49 4.40
C PHE A 165 -11.25 -0.56 3.32
N TRP A 166 -12.06 -0.12 2.35
CA TRP A 166 -11.60 0.85 1.35
C TRP A 166 -11.23 2.17 1.99
N LEU A 167 -12.10 2.67 2.88
CA LEU A 167 -11.83 3.87 3.65
C LEU A 167 -10.50 3.75 4.39
N TRP A 168 -10.31 2.66 5.12
CA TRP A 168 -9.11 2.47 5.93
C TRP A 168 -7.85 2.34 5.06
N THR A 169 -7.88 1.49 4.04
CA THR A 169 -6.75 1.25 3.14
C THR A 169 -6.35 2.53 2.40
N VAL A 170 -7.32 3.36 2.00
CA VAL A 170 -7.08 4.70 1.42
C VAL A 170 -6.36 5.61 2.41
N LYS A 171 -6.84 5.70 3.66
CA LYS A 171 -6.21 6.54 4.68
C LYS A 171 -4.78 6.10 4.97
N GLU A 172 -4.55 4.80 5.17
CA GLU A 172 -3.23 4.22 5.42
C GLU A 172 -2.26 4.44 4.24
N ALA A 173 -2.69 4.19 3.01
CA ALA A 173 -1.84 4.41 1.84
C ALA A 173 -1.47 5.89 1.70
N LEU A 174 -2.42 6.81 1.94
CA LEU A 174 -2.17 8.24 1.89
C LEU A 174 -1.24 8.70 3.03
N THR A 175 -1.45 8.27 4.27
CA THR A 175 -0.57 8.63 5.40
C THR A 175 0.84 8.09 5.21
N LYS A 176 0.98 6.88 4.68
CA LYS A 176 2.27 6.32 4.25
C LYS A 176 2.89 7.15 3.14
N CYS A 177 2.11 7.63 2.18
CA CYS A 177 2.59 8.54 1.13
C CYS A 177 3.16 9.82 1.75
N LEU A 178 2.47 10.40 2.73
CA LEU A 178 2.91 11.61 3.45
C LEU A 178 4.16 11.40 4.32
N GLY A 179 4.44 10.17 4.74
CA GLY A 179 5.62 9.84 5.56
C GLY A 179 5.51 10.25 7.03
N LEU A 180 4.30 10.50 7.52
CA LEU A 180 4.05 11.03 8.88
C LEU A 180 3.91 9.96 9.95
N GLY A 181 3.90 8.68 9.54
CA GLY A 181 3.74 7.54 10.44
C GLY A 181 2.43 7.60 11.25
N LEU A 182 2.46 7.01 12.44
CA LEU A 182 1.30 6.87 13.34
C LEU A 182 0.85 8.20 13.99
N GLY A 183 1.58 9.29 13.79
CA GLY A 183 1.25 10.59 14.38
C GLY A 183 0.22 11.39 13.59
N PHE A 184 -0.20 10.91 12.42
CA PHE A 184 -1.21 11.59 11.61
C PHE A 184 -2.63 11.24 12.08
N ASP A 185 -3.45 12.26 12.29
CA ASP A 185 -4.86 12.11 12.65
C ASP A 185 -5.71 11.76 11.42
N PHE A 186 -6.15 10.50 11.34
CA PHE A 186 -6.94 9.97 10.22
C PHE A 186 -8.28 10.68 10.05
N SER A 187 -8.83 11.29 11.11
CA SER A 187 -10.12 12.00 11.04
C SER A 187 -10.06 13.26 10.17
N ARG A 188 -8.85 13.77 9.90
CA ARG A 188 -8.60 14.88 8.97
C ARG A 188 -8.85 14.51 7.52
N ILE A 189 -8.68 13.23 7.17
CA ILE A 189 -9.03 12.71 5.85
C ILE A 189 -10.52 12.37 5.86
N SER A 190 -11.26 12.90 4.89
CA SER A 190 -12.66 12.55 4.68
C SER A 190 -12.88 12.01 3.28
N LEU A 191 -13.45 10.82 3.18
CA LEU A 191 -13.85 10.18 1.94
C LEU A 191 -15.35 9.87 1.99
N ASP A 192 -16.08 10.17 0.92
CA ASP A 192 -17.41 9.60 0.73
C ASP A 192 -17.26 8.13 0.36
N ILE A 193 -17.39 7.27 1.35
CA ILE A 193 -17.16 5.82 1.23
C ILE A 193 -18.07 5.14 0.22
N PHE A 194 -19.24 5.69 -0.06
CA PHE A 194 -20.21 5.10 -0.97
C PHE A 194 -19.99 5.62 -2.39
N ALA A 195 -19.76 6.93 -2.54
CA ALA A 195 -19.52 7.51 -3.86
C ALA A 195 -18.13 7.18 -4.45
N ALA A 196 -17.12 6.91 -3.61
CA ALA A 196 -15.74 6.68 -4.07
C ALA A 196 -15.56 5.37 -4.85
N VAL A 197 -16.41 4.37 -4.56
CA VAL A 197 -16.38 3.04 -5.20
C VAL A 197 -17.33 2.99 -6.40
N GLU A 198 -18.44 3.73 -6.34
CA GLU A 198 -19.46 3.77 -7.40
C GLU A 198 -19.14 4.74 -8.55
N ALA A 199 -18.19 5.66 -8.36
CA ALA A 199 -17.78 6.64 -9.37
C ALA A 199 -17.00 6.00 -10.54
N TYR A 200 -17.68 5.21 -11.36
CA TYR A 200 -17.26 4.88 -12.71
C TYR A 200 -17.51 6.12 -13.59
N GLU A 201 -16.43 6.72 -14.07
CA GLU A 201 -16.37 7.53 -15.30
C GLU A 201 -16.84 9.00 -15.34
N SER A 202 -17.34 9.66 -14.28
CA SER A 202 -17.73 11.10 -14.47
C SER A 202 -17.52 12.11 -13.34
N GLN A 203 -17.31 11.70 -12.09
CA GLN A 203 -16.89 12.59 -11.00
C GLN A 203 -16.58 11.74 -9.76
N THR A 204 -15.30 11.54 -9.46
CA THR A 204 -14.92 10.98 -8.15
C THR A 204 -15.32 11.99 -7.07
N PRO A 205 -16.02 11.59 -6.00
CA PRO A 205 -16.26 12.49 -4.88
C PRO A 205 -14.92 13.03 -4.36
N PRO A 206 -14.85 14.29 -3.91
CA PRO A 206 -13.60 14.88 -3.51
C PRO A 206 -13.09 14.17 -2.25
N LEU A 207 -11.93 13.53 -2.33
CA LEU A 207 -11.15 13.16 -1.16
C LEU A 207 -10.75 14.47 -0.47
N LEU A 208 -11.21 14.66 0.76
CA LEU A 208 -10.97 15.90 1.50
C LEU A 208 -9.87 15.69 2.53
N ILE A 209 -9.12 16.76 2.77
CA ILE A 209 -8.23 16.90 3.92
C ILE A 209 -8.54 18.22 4.62
N ASP A 210 -8.81 18.17 5.92
CA ASP A 210 -9.23 19.34 6.70
C ASP A 210 -10.43 20.10 6.09
N GLY A 211 -11.34 19.37 5.44
CA GLY A 211 -12.51 19.92 4.75
C GLY A 211 -12.24 20.55 3.38
N ALA A 212 -10.99 20.60 2.91
CA ALA A 212 -10.62 21.08 1.59
C ALA A 212 -10.34 19.92 0.61
N PRO A 213 -10.63 20.06 -0.70
CA PRO A 213 -10.29 19.04 -1.68
C PRO A 213 -8.78 18.76 -1.73
N LEU A 214 -8.41 17.49 -1.61
CA LEU A 214 -7.03 17.05 -1.79
C LEU A 214 -6.59 17.30 -3.24
N ARG A 215 -5.37 17.81 -3.42
CA ARG A 215 -4.79 18.15 -4.72
C ARG A 215 -3.42 17.52 -4.88
N GLY A 216 -3.04 17.19 -6.11
CA GLY A 216 -1.70 16.70 -6.43
C GLY A 216 -1.44 15.28 -5.92
N TYR A 217 -2.49 14.45 -5.85
CA TYR A 217 -2.36 13.04 -5.51
C TYR A 217 -3.12 12.16 -6.51
N GLU A 218 -2.63 10.94 -6.68
CA GLU A 218 -3.28 9.89 -7.44
C GLU A 218 -3.38 8.66 -6.56
N LEU A 219 -4.58 8.11 -6.42
CA LEU A 219 -4.85 6.89 -5.67
C LEU A 219 -5.25 5.79 -6.65
N THR A 220 -4.47 4.72 -6.71
CA THR A 220 -4.79 3.54 -7.50
C THR A 220 -5.36 2.47 -6.58
N LEU A 221 -6.63 2.10 -6.77
CA LEU A 221 -7.37 1.12 -5.97
C LEU A 221 -7.49 -0.17 -6.79
N MET A 222 -7.21 -1.31 -6.16
CA MET A 222 -7.40 -2.61 -6.78
C MET A 222 -7.68 -3.70 -5.75
N GLU A 223 -8.45 -4.70 -6.15
CA GLU A 223 -8.62 -5.90 -5.34
C GLU A 223 -7.56 -6.95 -5.69
N ILE A 224 -7.09 -7.69 -4.70
CA ILE A 224 -6.20 -8.84 -4.85
C ILE A 224 -6.94 -10.08 -4.35
N ALA A 225 -7.17 -11.05 -5.22
CA ALA A 225 -7.75 -12.34 -4.85
C ALA A 225 -6.71 -13.19 -4.13
N SER A 226 -7.12 -13.92 -3.09
CA SER A 226 -6.26 -14.99 -2.57
C SER A 226 -6.13 -16.13 -3.60
N PRO A 227 -4.94 -16.73 -3.81
CA PRO A 227 -4.78 -17.88 -4.69
C PRO A 227 -5.46 -19.16 -4.17
N THR A 228 -5.73 -19.24 -2.86
CA THR A 228 -6.13 -20.48 -2.17
C THR A 228 -7.56 -20.45 -1.61
N GLY A 229 -8.35 -19.40 -1.86
CA GLY A 229 -9.73 -19.34 -1.37
C GLY A 229 -10.49 -18.07 -1.75
N ASP A 230 -11.65 -17.86 -1.12
CA ASP A 230 -12.59 -16.75 -1.38
C ASP A 230 -12.15 -15.41 -0.76
N ASP A 231 -11.03 -15.40 -0.05
CA ASP A 231 -10.50 -14.18 0.58
C ASP A 231 -10.19 -13.11 -0.46
N THR A 232 -10.63 -11.89 -0.17
CA THR A 232 -10.36 -10.71 -1.00
C THR A 232 -9.58 -9.70 -0.17
N TYR A 233 -8.56 -9.13 -0.79
CA TYR A 233 -7.77 -8.04 -0.24
C TYR A 233 -8.05 -6.77 -1.05
N GLN A 234 -8.01 -5.64 -0.38
CA GLN A 234 -8.03 -4.33 -1.00
C GLN A 234 -6.64 -3.73 -0.90
N CYS A 235 -6.13 -3.23 -2.02
CA CYS A 235 -4.81 -2.62 -2.12
C CYS A 235 -4.96 -1.21 -2.68
N VAL A 236 -4.30 -0.25 -2.04
CA VAL A 236 -4.28 1.15 -2.45
C VAL A 236 -2.84 1.62 -2.58
N ILE A 237 -2.53 2.26 -3.72
CA ILE A 237 -1.30 3.00 -3.91
C ILE A 237 -1.63 4.48 -3.97
N ALA A 238 -1.06 5.28 -3.08
CA ALA A 238 -1.16 6.74 -3.12
C ALA A 238 0.17 7.33 -3.61
N LYS A 239 0.12 8.11 -4.69
CA LYS A 239 1.28 8.75 -5.31
C LYS A 239 1.08 10.27 -5.31
N ARG A 240 2.15 11.03 -5.02
CA ARG A 240 2.19 12.48 -5.19
C ARG A 240 2.49 12.85 -6.64
N THR A 241 1.72 13.77 -7.21
CA THR A 241 1.78 14.14 -8.64
C THR A 241 2.24 15.57 -8.90
N PHE A 242 2.77 16.25 -7.88
CA PHE A 242 3.32 17.60 -7.99
C PHE A 242 4.67 17.69 -7.31
N THR A 243 5.53 18.56 -7.83
CA THR A 243 6.79 18.93 -7.22
C THR A 243 6.57 20.14 -6.33
N ALA A 244 6.91 20.03 -5.05
CA ALA A 244 6.90 21.19 -4.15
C ALA A 244 8.13 22.06 -4.43
N SER A 245 7.95 23.39 -4.49
CA SER A 245 9.05 24.33 -4.37
C SER A 245 9.43 24.44 -2.89
N GLU A 246 10.34 23.61 -2.38
CA GLU A 246 10.77 23.71 -0.96
C GLU A 246 11.99 24.63 -0.78
N PRO A 247 12.16 25.24 0.42
CA PRO A 247 12.87 24.53 1.48
C PRO A 247 12.28 24.79 2.89
N SER A 248 12.24 23.77 3.75
CA SER A 248 12.49 24.05 5.17
C SER A 248 13.12 22.86 5.87
N ASP A 249 14.27 23.12 6.50
CA ASP A 249 15.03 22.25 7.40
C ASP A 249 14.27 21.81 8.68
N GLU A 250 12.94 21.97 8.73
CA GLU A 250 12.10 21.52 9.83
C GLU A 250 11.17 20.39 9.40
N PRO A 251 11.03 19.32 10.21
CA PRO A 251 10.07 18.25 9.97
C PRO A 251 8.66 18.76 10.22
N ARG A 252 8.09 19.52 9.29
CA ARG A 252 6.66 19.82 9.26
C ARG A 252 5.95 18.78 8.40
N PRO A 253 4.73 18.36 8.78
CA PRO A 253 3.92 17.58 7.84
C PRO A 253 3.81 18.34 6.54
N PRO A 254 3.99 17.70 5.37
CA PRO A 254 3.96 18.40 4.10
C PRO A 254 2.64 19.17 4.02
N ALA A 255 2.72 20.49 3.87
CA ALA A 255 1.52 21.30 3.71
C ALA A 255 0.76 20.78 2.49
N PHE A 256 -0.53 20.47 2.68
CA PHE A 256 -1.36 20.05 1.55
C PHE A 256 -1.48 21.20 0.56
N PRO A 257 -1.29 20.94 -0.74
CA PRO A 257 -1.34 22.00 -1.74
C PRO A 257 -2.75 22.59 -1.80
N THR A 258 -2.86 23.89 -1.52
CA THR A 258 -4.11 24.65 -1.66
C THR A 258 -4.19 25.39 -2.98
N ASP A 259 -3.09 25.43 -3.76
CA ASP A 259 -3.03 26.10 -5.05
C ASP A 259 -4.06 25.46 -6.01
N PRO A 260 -5.05 26.22 -6.51
CA PRO A 260 -6.08 25.69 -7.39
C PRO A 260 -5.55 25.24 -8.76
N THR A 261 -4.34 25.66 -9.16
CA THR A 261 -3.68 25.22 -10.40
C THR A 261 -3.20 23.77 -10.33
N ILE A 262 -2.96 23.25 -9.13
CA ILE A 262 -2.64 21.83 -8.92
C ILE A 262 -3.94 21.02 -9.06
N PRO A 263 -4.00 20.00 -9.94
CA PRO A 263 -5.21 19.22 -10.15
C PRO A 263 -5.72 18.57 -8.85
N LEU A 264 -7.03 18.39 -8.76
CA LEU A 264 -7.66 17.59 -7.70
C LEU A 264 -7.10 16.17 -7.69
N ALA A 265 -7.12 15.54 -6.52
CA ALA A 265 -6.72 14.15 -6.39
C ALA A 265 -7.58 13.26 -7.28
N ARG A 266 -6.94 12.30 -7.95
CA ARG A 266 -7.61 11.36 -8.86
C ARG A 266 -7.66 9.98 -8.21
N ILE A 267 -8.80 9.30 -8.35
CA ILE A 267 -8.94 7.89 -7.98
C ILE A 267 -9.00 7.07 -9.26
N ILE A 268 -8.13 6.08 -9.38
CA ILE A 268 -8.04 5.15 -10.49
C ILE A 268 -8.38 3.76 -9.96
N ILE A 269 -9.46 3.18 -10.44
CA ILE A 269 -9.83 1.80 -10.11
C ILE A 269 -9.20 0.89 -11.16
N ARG A 270 -8.43 -0.11 -10.73
CA ARG A 270 -7.83 -1.12 -11.60
C ARG A 270 -8.59 -2.45 -11.49
N PRO A 271 -8.55 -3.28 -12.54
CA PRO A 271 -9.14 -4.62 -12.50
C PRO A 271 -8.59 -5.44 -11.33
N ARG A 272 -9.43 -6.34 -10.81
CA ARG A 272 -9.05 -7.30 -9.77
C ARG A 272 -7.88 -8.17 -10.25
N ILE A 273 -6.87 -8.31 -9.40
CA ILE A 273 -5.74 -9.20 -9.61
C ILE A 273 -6.13 -10.60 -9.12
N SER A 274 -6.22 -11.55 -10.04
CA SER A 274 -6.45 -12.96 -9.76
C SER A 274 -5.23 -13.80 -10.14
N PHE A 275 -4.93 -14.82 -9.34
CA PHE A 275 -3.83 -15.75 -9.58
C PHE A 275 -4.39 -17.05 -10.17
N SER A 276 -4.03 -17.40 -11.42
CA SER A 276 -4.71 -18.45 -12.19
C SER A 276 -4.17 -19.87 -12.02
N THR A 277 -3.41 -20.15 -10.95
CA THR A 277 -2.38 -21.22 -10.85
C THR A 277 -1.17 -20.97 -11.75
N GLY A 278 0.02 -21.07 -11.14
CA GLY A 278 1.32 -21.21 -11.79
C GLY A 278 1.71 -20.19 -12.87
N SER A 279 2.26 -19.05 -12.47
CA SER A 279 3.33 -18.39 -13.23
C SER A 279 4.38 -17.96 -12.23
N ILE A 280 5.37 -18.83 -12.07
CA ILE A 280 6.53 -18.67 -11.21
C ILE A 280 7.52 -17.83 -11.99
N ILE A 281 7.87 -16.66 -11.48
CA ILE A 281 9.10 -15.96 -11.88
C ILE A 281 10.06 -16.14 -10.71
N ASP A 282 11.18 -16.82 -10.97
CA ASP A 282 12.31 -17.07 -10.08
C ASP A 282 12.01 -17.60 -8.67
N ASN A 283 11.16 -18.63 -8.58
CA ASN A 283 11.07 -19.53 -7.41
C ASN A 283 11.02 -18.82 -6.04
N GLU A 284 10.30 -17.70 -6.02
CA GLU A 284 9.44 -17.15 -4.97
C GLU A 284 9.54 -15.63 -4.90
N ILE A 285 8.46 -14.98 -5.34
CA ILE A 285 7.91 -13.67 -4.97
C ILE A 285 7.00 -13.31 -6.17
N TYR A 286 5.71 -13.01 -5.96
CA TYR A 286 4.85 -12.65 -7.10
C TYR A 286 5.15 -11.19 -7.45
N MET A 287 5.53 -10.92 -8.69
CA MET A 287 5.74 -9.55 -9.17
C MET A 287 4.99 -9.42 -10.47
N ARG A 288 4.11 -8.43 -10.55
CA ARG A 288 3.32 -8.16 -11.74
C ARG A 288 3.30 -6.65 -11.94
N ASP A 289 3.86 -6.18 -13.04
CA ASP A 289 3.67 -4.80 -13.46
C ASP A 289 2.17 -4.51 -13.71
N ALA A 290 1.79 -3.23 -13.69
CA ALA A 290 0.41 -2.81 -13.87
C ALA A 290 -0.09 -2.96 -15.32
N GLU A 291 0.82 -3.19 -16.27
CA GLU A 291 0.54 -3.31 -17.71
C GLU A 291 0.62 -4.75 -18.26
N GLY A 292 1.02 -5.75 -17.47
CA GLY A 292 0.99 -7.16 -17.87
C GLY A 292 2.13 -7.59 -18.80
N VAL A 293 3.29 -6.93 -18.75
CA VAL A 293 4.48 -7.30 -19.52
C VAL A 293 5.54 -7.89 -18.59
N ILE A 294 5.84 -9.17 -18.80
CA ILE A 294 6.88 -9.91 -18.07
C ILE A 294 8.23 -9.60 -18.73
N ASP A 295 9.17 -9.00 -18.00
CA ASP A 295 10.58 -8.94 -18.39
C ASP A 295 11.32 -10.11 -17.74
N THR A 296 11.66 -11.12 -18.56
CA THR A 296 12.47 -12.27 -18.16
C THR A 296 13.94 -11.92 -18.29
N ALA A 297 14.59 -11.53 -17.20
CA ALA A 297 16.02 -11.21 -17.23
C ALA A 297 16.81 -11.85 -16.10
N VAL A 298 16.77 -13.19 -15.98
CA VAL A 298 17.89 -13.98 -15.44
C VAL A 298 17.94 -15.35 -16.14
N ASP A 299 18.43 -15.38 -17.38
CA ASP A 299 19.15 -16.55 -17.88
C ASP A 299 20.62 -16.13 -18.04
N ARG A 300 21.45 -16.53 -17.09
CA ARG A 300 22.89 -16.68 -17.31
C ARG A 300 23.19 -18.18 -17.26
N GLU A 301 23.25 -18.79 -18.42
CA GLU A 301 24.18 -19.90 -18.65
C GLU A 301 25.22 -19.45 -19.68
N ASP A 302 26.25 -18.75 -19.19
CA ASP A 302 27.61 -19.02 -19.64
C ASP A 302 28.11 -20.23 -18.83
N LYS A 303 28.31 -21.34 -19.52
CA LYS A 303 29.28 -22.37 -19.15
C LYS A 303 30.03 -22.76 -20.42
N PRO A 304 31.31 -23.12 -20.27
CA PRO A 304 32.48 -22.57 -20.97
C PRO A 304 32.49 -22.72 -22.49
#